data_AF-A0A9J7ICM1-F1
#
_entry.id   AF-A0A9J7ICM1-F1
#
_cell.length_a   1.000
_cell.length_b   1.000
_cell.length_c   1.000
_cell.angle_alpha   90.00
_cell.angle_beta   90.00
_cell.angle_gamma   90.00
#
_symmetry.space_group_name_H-M   'P 1'
#
loop_
_entity.id
_entity.type
_entity.pdbx_description
1 polymer ?
#
loop_
_entity_poly.entity_id
_entity_poly.type
_entity_poly.pdbx_seq_one_letter_code
_entity_poly.pdbx_strand_id
1 'polypeptide(L)'
;MFEIKIEENLDKFHRQKIYPPRPGQTTPPNKKTNKRKLFHQHKWNIIKRHWRIHQDRCEQKQIQQIHVKRRQPSVEELLKITTHIQMLQHTIITLATFLANCRRIPLIWIFFRNGLSIVFNTYNLVVFLLAMAYGGPAKSPLSLGLLFLFYGYHILISFLETFLTILVYQSLNEEIRKAGPIADEWNIYITDDRIKTRLSQLSYLVNNNVKTFTLYGLININGSLIRSLISGTVTYIIILIQYSEDGEIYQVQQNHTKHK
;
A
#
# COMPACT_ATOMS: atom_id res chain seq x y z
N MET A 1 17.44 1.36 -36.12
CA MET A 1 16.09 1.73 -36.63
C MET A 1 15.05 1.93 -35.52
N PHE A 2 15.10 1.17 -34.41
CA PHE A 2 14.18 1.36 -33.27
C PHE A 2 14.42 2.63 -32.43
N GLU A 3 15.67 3.06 -32.26
CA GLU A 3 16.01 4.27 -31.46
C GLU A 3 15.48 5.57 -32.07
N ILE A 4 15.55 5.69 -33.40
CA ILE A 4 15.04 6.85 -34.15
C ILE A 4 13.53 7.05 -33.91
N LYS A 5 12.80 5.94 -33.74
CA LYS A 5 11.35 5.94 -33.51
C LYS A 5 10.97 6.34 -32.08
N ILE A 6 11.87 6.15 -31.11
CA ILE A 6 11.68 6.56 -29.71
C ILE A 6 11.96 8.06 -29.57
N GLU A 7 12.99 8.58 -30.23
CA GLU A 7 13.29 10.02 -30.24
C GLU A 7 12.17 10.83 -30.91
N GLU A 8 11.65 10.37 -32.06
CA GLU A 8 10.50 11.03 -32.72
C GLU A 8 9.24 11.09 -31.85
N ASN A 9 8.99 10.04 -31.05
CA ASN A 9 7.82 9.97 -30.18
C ASN A 9 7.99 10.83 -28.91
N LEU A 10 9.21 10.95 -28.36
CA LEU A 10 9.50 11.88 -27.26
C LEU A 10 9.36 13.34 -27.71
N ASP A 11 9.81 13.66 -28.92
CA ASP A 11 9.75 15.01 -29.47
C ASP A 11 8.29 15.44 -29.77
N LYS A 12 7.44 14.50 -30.21
CA LYS A 12 5.98 14.71 -30.33
C LYS A 12 5.31 14.93 -28.97
N PHE A 13 5.69 14.17 -27.94
CA PHE A 13 5.12 14.30 -26.60
C PHE A 13 5.47 15.66 -25.94
N HIS A 14 6.64 16.21 -26.26
CA HIS A 14 7.05 17.53 -25.76
C HIS A 14 6.35 18.70 -26.47
N ARG A 15 6.01 18.56 -27.76
CA ARG A 15 5.23 19.58 -28.47
C ARG A 15 3.77 19.66 -28.00
N GLN A 16 3.20 18.55 -27.50
CA GLN A 16 1.82 18.51 -26.98
C GLN A 16 1.62 19.15 -25.60
N LYS A 17 2.67 19.38 -24.80
CA LYS A 17 2.54 20.01 -23.47
C LYS A 17 2.61 21.54 -23.47
N ILE A 18 2.71 22.18 -24.64
CA ILE A 18 2.53 23.62 -24.77
C ILE A 18 1.02 23.86 -24.92
N TYR A 19 0.34 24.10 -23.80
CA TYR A 19 -1.06 24.50 -23.79
C TYR A 19 -1.27 25.66 -24.79
N PRO A 20 -2.24 25.56 -25.72
CA PRO A 20 -2.60 26.71 -26.53
C PRO A 20 -3.08 27.82 -25.57
N PRO A 21 -2.62 29.07 -25.75
CA PRO A 21 -3.08 30.17 -24.93
C PRO A 21 -4.59 30.33 -25.08
N ARG A 22 -5.28 30.43 -23.94
CA ARG A 22 -6.72 30.69 -23.88
C ARG A 22 -6.99 32.02 -24.61
N PRO A 23 -7.84 32.06 -25.64
CA PRO A 23 -8.15 33.30 -26.34
C PRO A 23 -8.78 34.28 -25.35
N GLY A 24 -8.16 35.45 -25.15
CA GLY A 24 -8.72 36.55 -24.36
C GLY A 24 -7.86 37.14 -23.23
N GLN A 25 -6.61 36.71 -23.00
CA GLN A 25 -5.74 37.35 -21.99
C GLN A 25 -4.55 38.09 -22.61
N THR A 26 -4.75 39.37 -22.92
CA THR A 26 -3.67 40.34 -23.14
C THR A 26 -3.18 40.86 -21.79
N THR A 27 -2.07 40.31 -21.27
CA THR A 27 -1.30 40.94 -20.19
C THR A 27 0.08 41.35 -20.70
N PRO A 28 0.61 42.51 -20.26
CA PRO A 28 1.85 43.06 -20.80
C PRO A 28 3.07 42.22 -20.40
N PRO A 29 4.12 42.17 -21.24
CA PRO A 29 5.26 41.27 -21.06
C PRO A 29 6.09 41.65 -19.83
N ASN A 30 5.98 40.84 -18.78
CA ASN A 30 6.73 41.02 -17.55
C ASN A 30 8.19 40.53 -17.74
N LYS A 31 9.15 41.47 -17.77
CA LYS A 31 10.60 41.24 -17.97
C LYS A 31 11.24 40.20 -17.02
N LYS A 32 10.57 39.84 -15.91
CA LYS A 32 11.03 38.79 -14.97
C LYS A 32 10.96 37.36 -15.52
N THR A 33 10.19 37.11 -16.58
CA THR A 33 10.06 35.77 -17.19
C THR A 33 11.31 35.33 -17.97
N ASN A 34 12.14 36.26 -18.44
CA ASN A 34 13.35 35.93 -19.20
C ASN A 34 14.45 35.29 -18.35
N LYS A 35 14.60 35.70 -17.08
CA LYS A 35 15.61 35.09 -16.17
C LYS A 35 15.28 33.63 -15.82
N ARG A 36 13.99 33.29 -15.65
CA ARG A 36 13.56 31.90 -15.41
C ARG A 36 13.76 31.00 -16.64
N LYS A 37 13.51 31.53 -17.85
CA LYS A 37 13.78 30.80 -19.10
C LYS A 37 15.27 30.51 -19.27
N LEU A 38 16.13 31.49 -18.98
CA LEU A 38 17.59 31.33 -19.06
C LEU A 38 18.12 30.28 -18.05
N PHE A 39 17.60 30.29 -16.82
CA PHE A 39 17.97 29.31 -15.80
C PHE A 39 17.55 27.89 -16.16
N HIS A 40 16.34 27.70 -16.70
CA HIS A 40 15.88 26.39 -17.19
C HIS A 40 16.73 25.89 -18.36
N GLN A 41 17.09 26.77 -19.30
CA GLN A 41 17.92 26.40 -20.44
C GLN A 41 19.35 26.02 -20.00
N HIS A 42 19.91 26.73 -19.02
CA HIS A 42 21.22 26.37 -18.46
C HIS A 42 21.19 25.02 -17.74
N LYS A 43 20.15 24.77 -16.91
CA LYS A 43 19.97 23.48 -16.22
C LYS A 43 19.79 22.33 -17.21
N TRP A 44 19.07 22.56 -18.32
CA TRP A 44 18.95 21.57 -19.38
C TRP A 44 20.27 21.29 -20.09
N ASN A 45 21.07 22.32 -20.37
CA ASN A 45 22.37 22.14 -20.99
C ASN A 45 23.34 21.32 -20.11
N ILE A 46 23.27 21.48 -18.78
CA ILE A 46 24.03 20.66 -17.83
C ILE A 46 23.58 19.19 -17.87
N ILE A 47 22.27 18.94 -17.84
CA ILE A 47 21.74 17.56 -17.92
C ILE A 47 22.13 16.92 -19.25
N LYS A 48 22.03 17.65 -20.37
CA LYS A 48 22.40 17.17 -21.71
C LYS A 48 23.90 16.88 -21.84
N ARG A 49 24.75 17.59 -21.08
CA ARG A 49 26.19 17.32 -21.01
C ARG A 49 26.49 16.07 -20.18
N HIS A 50 25.82 15.90 -19.04
CA HIS A 50 25.94 14.68 -18.24
C HIS A 50 25.47 13.43 -18.98
N TRP A 51 24.39 13.56 -19.74
CA TRP A 51 23.85 12.47 -20.54
C TRP A 51 24.83 12.02 -21.62
N ARG A 52 25.44 12.97 -22.36
CA ARG A 52 26.52 12.68 -23.33
C ARG A 52 27.73 11.99 -22.69
N ILE A 53 28.21 12.48 -21.56
CA ILE A 53 29.36 11.85 -20.85
C ILE A 53 29.03 10.42 -20.40
N HIS A 54 27.78 10.16 -20.00
CA HIS A 54 27.33 8.82 -19.65
C HIS A 54 27.23 7.90 -20.88
N GLN A 55 26.74 8.42 -22.00
CA GLN A 55 26.65 7.71 -23.26
C GLN A 55 28.05 7.36 -23.79
N ASP A 56 28.99 8.31 -23.79
CA ASP A 56 30.38 8.08 -24.19
C ASP A 56 31.07 7.04 -23.29
N ARG A 57 30.79 7.03 -21.97
CA ARG A 57 31.27 5.98 -21.05
C ARG A 57 30.63 4.61 -21.30
N CYS A 58 29.36 4.57 -21.69
CA CYS A 58 28.68 3.34 -22.08
C CYS A 58 29.24 2.77 -23.38
N GLU A 59 29.54 3.63 -24.37
CA GLU A 59 30.17 3.25 -25.63
C GLU A 59 31.64 2.81 -25.42
N GLN A 60 32.41 3.49 -24.57
CA GLN A 60 33.75 3.03 -24.19
C GLN A 60 33.75 1.69 -23.44
N LYS A 61 32.73 1.43 -22.60
CA LYS A 61 32.54 0.10 -21.98
C LYS A 61 32.10 -0.97 -22.99
N GLN A 62 31.50 -0.60 -24.12
CA GLN A 62 31.22 -1.54 -25.20
C GLN A 62 32.49 -1.93 -25.99
N ILE A 63 33.48 -1.04 -26.11
CA ILE A 63 34.73 -1.33 -26.82
C ILE A 63 35.66 -2.25 -25.99
N GLN A 64 35.52 -2.28 -24.67
CA GLN A 64 36.12 -3.29 -23.78
C GLN A 64 35.18 -4.45 -23.43
N GLN A 65 34.20 -4.75 -24.31
CA GLN A 65 33.55 -6.05 -24.25
C GLN A 65 34.57 -7.11 -24.62
N ILE A 66 35.21 -7.70 -23.59
CA ILE A 66 35.57 -9.11 -23.59
C ILE A 66 34.38 -9.80 -24.25
N HIS A 67 34.60 -10.31 -25.46
CA HIS A 67 33.63 -11.06 -26.23
C HIS A 67 33.43 -12.38 -25.47
N VAL A 68 32.77 -12.32 -24.32
CA VAL A 68 32.25 -13.48 -23.62
C VAL A 68 31.20 -13.97 -24.58
N LYS A 69 31.61 -14.94 -25.41
CA LYS A 69 30.77 -15.71 -26.31
C LYS A 69 29.77 -16.45 -25.43
N ARG A 70 28.76 -15.73 -24.93
CA ARG A 70 27.66 -16.31 -24.16
C ARG A 70 26.98 -17.25 -25.11
N ARG A 71 27.14 -18.55 -24.84
CA ARG A 71 26.43 -19.60 -25.54
C ARG A 71 24.95 -19.23 -25.49
N GLN A 72 24.36 -18.95 -26.64
CA GLN A 72 22.91 -18.77 -26.70
C GLN A 72 22.29 -20.09 -26.25
N PRO A 73 21.41 -20.07 -25.23
CA PRO A 73 20.77 -21.28 -24.76
C PRO A 73 20.01 -21.92 -25.92
N SER A 74 20.07 -23.24 -26.01
CA SER A 74 19.30 -23.95 -27.04
C SER A 74 17.80 -23.72 -26.82
N VAL A 75 17.00 -23.89 -27.88
CA VAL A 75 15.52 -23.78 -27.78
C VAL A 75 14.98 -24.73 -26.70
N GLU A 76 15.56 -25.92 -26.59
CA GLU A 76 15.21 -26.90 -25.55
C GLU A 76 15.57 -26.42 -24.14
N GLU A 77 16.71 -25.75 -23.95
CA GLU A 77 17.11 -25.16 -22.67
C GLU A 77 16.16 -24.02 -22.26
N LEU A 78 15.80 -23.15 -23.20
CA LEU A 78 14.82 -22.07 -22.99
C LEU A 78 13.44 -22.62 -22.62
N LEU A 79 12.97 -23.64 -23.33
CA LEU A 79 11.70 -24.31 -23.04
C LEU A 79 11.72 -24.94 -21.63
N LYS A 80 12.83 -25.59 -21.27
CA LYS A 80 13.01 -26.20 -19.95
C LYS A 80 12.99 -25.17 -18.83
N ILE A 81 13.73 -24.06 -18.99
CA ILE A 81 13.76 -22.95 -18.03
C ILE A 81 12.38 -22.33 -17.87
N THR A 82 11.70 -22.05 -18.98
CA THR A 82 10.35 -21.48 -18.99
C THR A 82 9.36 -22.38 -18.26
N THR A 83 9.42 -23.70 -18.52
CA THR A 83 8.54 -24.67 -17.87
C THR A 83 8.80 -24.73 -16.36
N HIS A 84 10.06 -24.65 -15.93
CA HIS A 84 10.41 -24.60 -14.50
C HIS A 84 9.90 -23.31 -13.84
N ILE A 85 10.07 -22.15 -14.49
CA ILE A 85 9.56 -20.87 -13.97
C ILE A 85 8.04 -20.91 -13.82
N GLN A 86 7.33 -21.48 -14.81
CA GLN A 86 5.88 -21.63 -14.76
C GLN A 86 5.43 -22.59 -13.65
N MET A 87 6.09 -23.74 -13.48
CA MET A 87 5.77 -24.65 -12.38
C MET A 87 6.04 -24.01 -11.02
N LEU A 88 7.16 -23.30 -10.87
CA LEU A 88 7.49 -22.56 -9.66
C LEU A 88 6.42 -21.51 -9.36
N GLN A 89 6.02 -20.74 -10.37
CA GLN A 89 5.03 -19.68 -10.22
C GLN A 89 3.62 -20.21 -9.96
N HIS A 90 3.20 -21.28 -10.64
CA HIS A 90 1.96 -21.99 -10.34
C HIS A 90 1.97 -22.51 -8.90
N THR A 91 3.09 -23.06 -8.45
CA THR A 91 3.26 -23.52 -7.07
C THR A 91 3.19 -22.35 -6.09
N ILE A 92 3.81 -21.20 -6.40
CA ILE A 92 3.73 -19.98 -5.59
C ILE A 92 2.30 -19.45 -5.54
N ILE A 93 1.58 -19.38 -6.66
CA ILE A 93 0.19 -18.92 -6.71
C ILE A 93 -0.71 -19.89 -5.94
N THR A 94 -0.55 -21.19 -6.13
CA THR A 94 -1.32 -22.22 -5.42
C THR A 94 -1.05 -22.15 -3.92
N LEU A 95 0.23 -22.03 -3.54
CA LEU A 95 0.64 -21.86 -2.15
C LEU A 95 0.12 -20.55 -1.57
N ALA A 96 0.14 -19.44 -2.31
CA ALA A 96 -0.41 -18.16 -1.88
C ALA A 96 -1.93 -18.25 -1.71
N THR A 97 -2.63 -18.96 -2.59
CA THR A 97 -4.08 -19.17 -2.53
C THR A 97 -4.44 -20.08 -1.35
N PHE A 98 -3.66 -21.15 -1.15
CA PHE A 98 -3.78 -22.06 -0.01
C PHE A 98 -3.49 -21.33 1.30
N LEU A 99 -2.40 -20.58 1.40
CA LEU A 99 -2.08 -19.74 2.55
C LEU A 99 -3.16 -18.70 2.79
N ALA A 100 -3.68 -18.06 1.73
CA ALA A 100 -4.78 -17.10 1.84
C ALA A 100 -6.02 -17.78 2.42
N ASN A 101 -6.37 -18.99 1.97
CA ASN A 101 -7.51 -19.76 2.44
C ASN A 101 -7.34 -20.25 3.88
N CYS A 102 -6.18 -20.84 4.21
CA CYS A 102 -5.84 -21.29 5.57
C CYS A 102 -5.74 -20.12 6.56
N ARG A 103 -5.37 -18.93 6.10
CA ARG A 103 -5.22 -17.73 6.96
C ARG A 103 -6.49 -16.91 7.11
N ARG A 104 -7.59 -17.20 6.39
CA ARG A 104 -8.85 -16.44 6.56
C ARG A 104 -9.40 -16.54 7.97
N ILE A 105 -9.41 -17.74 8.55
CA ILE A 105 -9.89 -17.97 9.92
C ILE A 105 -8.98 -17.27 10.95
N PRO A 106 -7.64 -17.46 10.92
CA PRO A 106 -6.72 -16.71 11.79
C PRO A 106 -6.86 -15.19 11.66
N LEU A 107 -7.02 -14.67 10.45
CA LEU A 107 -7.23 -13.24 10.23
C LEU A 107 -8.50 -12.75 10.91
N ILE A 108 -9.63 -13.41 10.71
CA ILE A 108 -10.87 -13.08 11.43
C ILE A 108 -10.61 -13.07 12.94
N TRP A 109 -9.97 -14.13 13.45
CA TRP A 109 -9.72 -14.26 14.87
C TRP A 109 -8.87 -13.10 15.41
N ILE A 110 -7.82 -12.69 14.68
CA ILE A 110 -6.98 -11.54 15.03
C ILE A 110 -7.81 -10.25 15.03
N PHE A 111 -8.56 -9.97 13.96
CA PHE A 111 -9.38 -8.76 13.88
C PHE A 111 -10.48 -8.73 14.94
N PHE A 112 -11.11 -9.87 15.21
CA PHE A 112 -12.16 -10.00 16.22
C PHE A 112 -11.60 -9.81 17.63
N ARG A 113 -10.50 -10.50 17.98
CA ARG A 113 -9.79 -10.34 19.25
C ARG A 113 -9.37 -8.89 19.47
N ASN A 114 -8.78 -8.26 18.46
CA ASN A 114 -8.30 -6.89 18.56
C ASN A 114 -9.46 -5.89 18.64
N GLY A 115 -10.54 -6.13 17.89
CA GLY A 115 -11.77 -5.34 17.97
C GLY A 115 -12.40 -5.40 19.37
N LEU A 116 -12.56 -6.59 19.94
CA LEU A 116 -13.04 -6.76 21.31
C LEU A 116 -12.12 -6.08 22.34
N SER A 117 -10.81 -6.26 22.18
CA SER A 117 -9.83 -5.59 23.05
C SER A 117 -9.97 -4.07 23.00
N ILE A 118 -10.13 -3.47 21.81
CA ILE A 118 -10.35 -2.03 21.67
C ILE A 118 -11.66 -1.63 22.35
N VAL A 119 -12.77 -2.32 22.07
CA VAL A 119 -14.10 -1.98 22.62
C VAL A 119 -14.12 -2.07 24.15
N PHE A 120 -13.67 -3.18 24.73
CA PHE A 120 -13.69 -3.38 26.18
C PHE A 120 -12.74 -2.45 26.92
N ASN A 121 -11.51 -2.28 26.43
CA ASN A 121 -10.56 -1.38 27.09
C ASN A 121 -10.98 0.09 26.95
N THR A 122 -11.60 0.47 25.83
CA THR A 122 -12.17 1.82 25.65
C THR A 122 -13.34 2.05 26.60
N TYR A 123 -14.25 1.08 26.72
CA TYR A 123 -15.35 1.13 27.67
C TYR A 123 -14.86 1.32 29.10
N ASN A 124 -13.93 0.46 29.54
CA ASN A 124 -13.38 0.54 30.89
C ASN A 124 -12.68 1.89 31.12
N LEU A 125 -11.86 2.34 30.18
CA LEU A 125 -11.19 3.64 30.26
C LEU A 125 -12.20 4.77 30.45
N VAL A 126 -13.25 4.85 29.61
CA VAL A 126 -14.26 5.91 29.69
C VAL A 126 -15.03 5.83 31.01
N VAL A 127 -15.51 4.65 31.42
CA VAL A 127 -16.24 4.47 32.68
C VAL A 127 -15.40 4.88 33.89
N PHE A 128 -14.13 4.50 33.94
CA PHE A 128 -13.25 4.89 35.05
C PHE A 128 -12.93 6.39 35.04
N LEU A 129 -12.78 7.01 33.87
CA LEU A 129 -12.57 8.46 33.75
C LEU A 129 -13.79 9.22 34.26
N LEU A 130 -14.99 8.78 33.88
CA LEU A 130 -16.24 9.34 34.39
C LEU A 130 -16.35 9.14 35.90
N ALA A 131 -16.11 7.91 36.40
CA ALA A 131 -16.09 7.58 37.82
C ALA A 131 -15.22 8.54 38.63
N MET A 132 -14.02 8.87 38.13
CA MET A 132 -13.12 9.83 38.75
C MET A 132 -13.61 11.28 38.61
N ALA A 133 -14.19 11.65 37.47
CA ALA A 133 -14.71 13.00 37.22
C ALA A 133 -15.87 13.38 38.15
N TYR A 134 -16.86 12.49 38.35
CA TYR A 134 -18.01 12.79 39.22
C TYR A 134 -17.85 12.29 40.66
N GLY A 135 -17.11 11.19 40.87
CA GLY A 135 -16.93 10.58 42.19
C GLY A 135 -15.79 11.17 43.02
N GLY A 136 -14.96 12.00 42.41
CA GLY A 136 -13.72 12.53 42.97
C GLY A 136 -12.57 11.52 42.95
N PRO A 137 -11.31 11.98 42.92
CA PRO A 137 -10.13 11.12 42.77
C PRO A 137 -9.91 10.16 43.96
N ALA A 138 -10.50 10.45 45.12
CA ALA A 138 -10.32 9.67 46.35
C ALA A 138 -11.01 8.28 46.34
N LYS A 139 -11.89 7.99 45.36
CA LYS A 139 -12.62 6.72 45.28
C LYS A 139 -11.97 5.68 44.35
N SER A 140 -10.98 6.07 43.56
CA SER A 140 -10.28 5.14 42.67
C SER A 140 -9.01 4.61 43.36
N PRO A 141 -8.78 3.29 43.38
CA PRO A 141 -7.52 2.72 43.86
C PRO A 141 -6.33 3.03 42.94
N LEU A 142 -6.60 3.54 41.72
CA LEU A 142 -5.61 3.78 40.68
C LEU A 142 -5.47 5.28 40.40
N SER A 143 -4.22 5.74 40.25
CA SER A 143 -3.95 7.08 39.75
C SER A 143 -4.40 7.21 38.29
N LEU A 144 -4.87 8.42 37.92
CA LEU A 144 -5.33 8.74 36.56
C LEU A 144 -4.29 8.33 35.50
N GLY A 145 -3.00 8.60 35.78
CA GLY A 145 -1.89 8.25 34.89
C GLY A 145 -1.74 6.74 34.69
N LEU A 146 -1.85 5.94 35.74
CA LEU A 146 -1.74 4.48 35.62
C LEU A 146 -2.90 3.90 34.81
N LEU A 147 -4.09 4.47 34.95
CA LEU A 147 -5.28 4.03 34.26
C LEU A 147 -5.20 4.30 32.75
N PHE A 148 -4.78 5.51 32.38
CA PHE A 148 -4.49 5.85 30.99
C PHE A 148 -3.39 4.99 30.40
N LEU A 149 -2.31 4.75 31.17
CA LEU A 149 -1.21 3.92 30.71
C LEU A 149 -1.68 2.49 30.46
N PHE A 150 -2.42 1.88 31.39
CA PHE A 150 -2.88 0.50 31.26
C PHE A 150 -3.87 0.31 30.11
N TYR A 151 -5.00 1.01 30.13
CA TYR A 151 -6.02 0.84 29.08
C TYR A 151 -5.59 1.43 27.75
N GLY A 152 -4.93 2.60 27.77
CA GLY A 152 -4.39 3.22 26.57
C GLY A 152 -3.34 2.35 25.89
N TYR A 153 -2.46 1.68 26.65
CA TYR A 153 -1.51 0.70 26.10
C TYR A 153 -2.22 -0.46 25.42
N HIS A 154 -3.23 -1.06 26.06
CA HIS A 154 -3.99 -2.17 25.47
C HIS A 154 -4.79 -1.79 24.22
N ILE A 155 -5.34 -0.58 24.18
CA ILE A 155 -5.99 -0.04 22.98
C ILE A 155 -4.94 0.17 21.87
N LEU A 156 -3.83 0.84 22.19
CA LEU A 156 -2.77 1.16 21.24
C LEU A 156 -2.13 -0.10 20.63
N ILE A 157 -1.81 -1.11 21.44
CA ILE A 157 -1.21 -2.36 20.95
C ILE A 157 -2.18 -3.10 20.02
N SER A 158 -3.49 -3.09 20.33
CA SER A 158 -4.51 -3.72 19.49
C SER A 158 -4.64 -3.01 18.14
N PHE A 159 -4.55 -1.67 18.13
CA PHE A 159 -4.46 -0.91 16.87
C PHE A 159 -3.18 -1.21 16.10
N LEU A 160 -2.03 -1.28 16.77
CA LEU A 160 -0.74 -1.55 16.15
C LEU A 160 -0.69 -2.94 15.51
N GLU A 161 -1.14 -3.98 16.21
CA GLU A 161 -1.24 -5.34 15.69
C GLU A 161 -2.13 -5.39 14.43
N THR A 162 -3.26 -4.67 14.47
CA THR A 162 -4.18 -4.57 13.35
C THR A 162 -3.57 -3.83 12.16
N PHE A 163 -2.87 -2.72 12.43
CA PHE A 163 -2.15 -1.93 11.43
C PHE A 163 -1.06 -2.76 10.74
N LEU A 164 -0.22 -3.44 11.53
CA LEU A 164 0.87 -4.27 11.03
C LEU A 164 0.34 -5.42 10.17
N THR A 165 -0.75 -6.05 10.60
CA THR A 165 -1.43 -7.08 9.82
C THR A 165 -1.85 -6.52 8.46
N ILE A 166 -2.57 -5.39 8.42
CA ILE A 166 -3.02 -4.78 7.17
C ILE A 166 -1.84 -4.43 6.26
N LEU A 167 -0.77 -3.86 6.82
CA LEU A 167 0.43 -3.47 6.06
C LEU A 167 1.09 -4.69 5.39
N VAL A 168 1.26 -5.80 6.12
CA VAL A 168 1.86 -7.02 5.58
C VAL A 168 1.01 -7.59 4.44
N TYR A 169 -0.32 -7.67 4.62
CA TYR A 169 -1.20 -8.20 3.57
C TYR A 169 -1.31 -7.27 2.37
N GLN A 170 -1.30 -5.96 2.58
CA GLN A 170 -1.28 -5.00 1.48
C GLN A 170 0.02 -5.10 0.68
N SER A 171 1.18 -5.15 1.36
CA SER A 171 2.48 -5.31 0.72
C SER A 171 2.56 -6.61 -0.08
N LEU A 172 2.12 -7.73 0.50
CA LEU A 172 2.06 -9.01 -0.19
C LEU A 172 1.18 -8.94 -1.45
N ASN A 173 0.03 -8.27 -1.37
CA ASN A 173 -0.87 -8.09 -2.51
C ASN A 173 -0.23 -7.26 -3.62
N GLU A 174 0.45 -6.17 -3.26
CA GLU A 174 1.16 -5.31 -4.20
C GLU A 174 2.28 -6.06 -4.92
N GLU A 175 3.06 -6.88 -4.21
CA GLU A 175 4.12 -7.71 -4.80
C GLU A 175 3.57 -8.77 -5.75
N ILE A 176 2.47 -9.45 -5.38
CA ILE A 176 1.82 -10.42 -6.27
C ILE A 176 1.32 -9.71 -7.55
N ARG A 177 0.76 -8.50 -7.44
CA ARG A 177 0.26 -7.74 -8.60
C ARG A 177 1.36 -7.31 -9.56
N LYS A 178 2.60 -7.10 -9.09
CA LYS A 178 3.74 -6.80 -9.98
C LYS A 178 4.09 -7.96 -10.92
N ALA A 179 3.72 -9.20 -10.58
CA ALA A 179 4.00 -10.36 -11.42
C ALA A 179 3.24 -10.35 -12.76
N GLY A 180 2.08 -9.70 -12.83
CA GLY A 180 1.27 -9.62 -14.05
C GLY A 180 1.95 -8.82 -15.17
N PRO A 181 2.30 -7.54 -14.92
CA PRO A 181 3.03 -6.72 -15.89
C PRO A 181 4.37 -7.29 -16.32
N ILE A 182 5.09 -7.98 -15.42
CA ILE A 182 6.35 -8.66 -15.77
C ILE A 182 6.08 -9.80 -16.77
N ALA A 183 5.02 -10.58 -16.56
CA ALA A 183 4.61 -11.61 -17.50
C ALA A 183 4.21 -11.03 -18.86
N ASP A 184 3.49 -9.89 -18.87
CA ASP A 184 3.14 -9.17 -20.10
C ASP A 184 4.37 -8.65 -20.85
N GLU A 185 5.35 -8.10 -20.14
CA GLU A 185 6.59 -7.61 -20.73
C GLU A 185 7.41 -8.75 -21.35
N TRP A 186 7.53 -9.88 -20.65
CA TRP A 186 8.22 -11.07 -21.17
C TRP A 186 7.55 -11.64 -22.42
N ASN A 187 6.23 -11.52 -22.50
CA ASN A 187 5.42 -11.96 -23.64
C ASN A 187 5.81 -11.28 -24.96
N ILE A 188 6.41 -10.09 -24.90
CA ILE A 188 6.85 -9.32 -26.08
C ILE A 188 8.14 -9.91 -26.67
N TYR A 189 9.03 -10.41 -25.81
CA TYR A 189 10.37 -10.85 -26.21
C TYR A 189 10.44 -12.32 -26.63
N ILE A 190 9.39 -13.09 -26.39
CA ILE A 190 9.35 -14.51 -26.71
C ILE A 190 8.63 -14.74 -28.04
N THR A 191 9.33 -15.41 -28.95
CA THR A 191 8.84 -15.75 -30.30
C THR A 191 8.06 -17.06 -30.35
N ASP A 192 8.20 -17.94 -29.35
CA ASP A 192 7.48 -19.21 -29.28
C ASP A 192 6.02 -19.00 -28.85
N ASP A 193 5.08 -19.32 -29.73
CA ASP A 193 3.64 -19.14 -29.51
C ASP A 193 3.09 -19.96 -28.34
N ARG A 194 3.66 -21.14 -28.04
CA ARG A 194 3.22 -21.95 -26.90
C ARG A 194 3.62 -21.29 -25.59
N ILE A 195 4.84 -20.77 -25.51
CA ILE A 195 5.31 -20.04 -24.33
C ILE A 195 4.52 -18.74 -24.16
N LYS A 196 4.29 -18.02 -25.26
CA LYS A 196 3.50 -16.77 -25.29
C LYS A 196 2.08 -16.97 -24.77
N THR A 197 1.43 -18.05 -25.21
CA THR A 197 0.07 -18.41 -24.75
C THR A 197 0.05 -18.63 -23.23
N ARG A 198 1.05 -19.34 -22.68
CA ARG A 198 1.12 -19.60 -21.24
C ARG A 198 1.45 -18.36 -20.40
N LEU A 199 2.33 -17.48 -20.87
CA LEU A 199 2.58 -16.18 -20.23
C LEU A 199 1.34 -15.29 -20.24
N SER A 200 0.58 -15.31 -21.33
CA SER A 200 -0.70 -14.59 -21.42
C SER A 200 -1.72 -15.14 -20.43
N GLN A 201 -1.82 -16.46 -20.28
CA GLN A 201 -2.67 -17.10 -19.26
C GLN A 201 -2.24 -16.72 -17.84
N LEU A 202 -0.93 -16.67 -17.58
CA LEU A 202 -0.38 -16.27 -16.29
C LEU A 202 -0.70 -14.81 -15.96
N SER A 203 -0.44 -13.89 -16.91
CA SER A 203 -0.80 -12.48 -16.76
C SER A 203 -2.29 -12.33 -16.49
N TYR A 204 -3.13 -13.04 -17.26
CA TYR A 204 -4.57 -13.07 -17.04
C TYR A 204 -4.94 -13.56 -15.63
N LEU A 205 -4.34 -14.66 -15.16
CA LEU A 205 -4.56 -15.19 -13.81
C LEU A 205 -4.15 -14.17 -12.73
N VAL A 206 -3.00 -13.52 -12.87
CA VAL A 206 -2.54 -12.52 -11.90
C VAL A 206 -3.44 -11.29 -11.92
N ASN A 207 -3.78 -10.77 -13.10
CA ASN A 207 -4.56 -9.56 -13.25
C ASN A 207 -6.04 -9.74 -12.86
N ASN A 208 -6.63 -10.90 -13.14
CA ASN A 208 -8.07 -11.15 -12.89
C ASN A 208 -8.38 -11.95 -11.62
N ASN A 209 -7.50 -12.88 -11.19
CA ASN A 209 -7.78 -13.75 -10.05
C ASN A 209 -7.11 -13.33 -8.74
N VAL A 210 -6.10 -12.45 -8.78
CA VAL A 210 -5.55 -11.85 -7.55
C VAL A 210 -6.51 -10.75 -7.09
N LYS A 211 -7.63 -11.17 -6.50
CA LYS A 211 -8.54 -10.29 -5.81
C LYS A 211 -7.85 -9.70 -4.58
N THR A 212 -8.21 -8.48 -4.21
CA THR A 212 -7.78 -7.89 -2.94
C THR A 212 -8.04 -8.87 -1.80
N PHE A 213 -7.10 -8.97 -0.86
CA PHE A 213 -7.32 -9.78 0.33
C PHE A 213 -8.58 -9.29 1.03
N THR A 214 -9.54 -10.20 1.21
CA THR A 214 -10.82 -9.92 1.85
C THR A 214 -11.01 -10.82 3.05
N LEU A 215 -11.58 -10.26 4.10
CA LEU A 215 -12.15 -11.01 5.20
C LEU A 215 -13.48 -11.61 4.68
N TYR A 216 -13.45 -12.88 4.28
CA TYR A 216 -14.63 -13.64 3.80
C TYR A 216 -15.42 -12.95 2.66
N GLY A 217 -14.76 -12.14 1.82
CA GLY A 217 -15.42 -11.39 0.75
C GLY A 217 -16.25 -10.17 1.22
N LEU A 218 -16.31 -9.90 2.52
CA LEU A 218 -17.10 -8.80 3.09
C LEU A 218 -16.28 -7.53 3.27
N ILE A 219 -15.04 -7.66 3.77
CA ILE A 219 -14.20 -6.53 4.16
C ILE A 219 -12.86 -6.60 3.43
N ASN A 220 -12.52 -5.57 2.68
CA ASN A 220 -11.18 -5.45 2.08
C ASN A 220 -10.14 -5.13 3.17
N ILE A 221 -9.05 -5.91 3.21
CA ILE A 221 -7.92 -5.69 4.12
C ILE A 221 -7.01 -4.64 3.50
N ASN A 222 -7.31 -3.37 3.73
CA ASN A 222 -6.58 -2.23 3.19
C ASN A 222 -6.59 -1.04 4.16
N GLY A 223 -5.96 0.08 3.77
CA GLY A 223 -5.93 1.30 4.58
C GLY A 223 -7.31 1.87 4.96
N SER A 224 -8.39 1.60 4.21
CA SER A 224 -9.72 2.05 4.63
C SER A 224 -10.23 1.34 5.88
N LEU A 225 -9.85 0.08 6.12
CA LEU A 225 -10.24 -0.65 7.32
C LEU A 225 -9.70 0.02 8.59
N ILE A 226 -8.46 0.54 8.54
CA ILE A 226 -7.85 1.29 9.66
C ILE A 226 -8.67 2.55 9.97
N ARG A 227 -9.03 3.31 8.94
CA ARG A 227 -9.84 4.52 9.10
C ARG A 227 -11.21 4.20 9.68
N SER A 228 -11.85 3.13 9.22
CA SER A 228 -13.13 2.67 9.75
C SER A 228 -13.03 2.26 11.23
N LEU A 229 -11.95 1.57 11.63
CA LEU A 229 -11.72 1.21 13.02
C LEU A 229 -11.54 2.44 13.91
N ILE A 230 -10.68 3.39 13.51
CA ILE A 230 -10.46 4.63 14.27
C ILE A 230 -11.77 5.42 14.40
N SER A 231 -12.48 5.63 13.28
CA SER A 231 -13.77 6.33 13.27
C SER A 231 -14.80 5.64 14.16
N GLY A 232 -14.86 4.30 14.10
CA GLY A 232 -15.75 3.49 14.93
C GLY A 232 -15.44 3.63 16.41
N THR A 233 -14.17 3.57 16.81
CA THR A 233 -13.76 3.77 18.21
C THR A 233 -14.07 5.19 18.69
N VAL A 234 -13.81 6.22 17.89
CA VAL A 234 -14.15 7.61 18.26
C VAL A 234 -15.66 7.78 18.42
N THR A 235 -16.44 7.24 17.49
CA THR A 235 -17.91 7.27 17.57
C THR A 235 -18.41 6.54 18.82
N TYR A 236 -17.83 5.37 19.10
CA TYR A 236 -18.14 4.61 20.30
C TYR A 236 -17.82 5.38 21.59
N ILE A 237 -16.68 6.07 21.67
CA ILE A 237 -16.33 6.94 22.81
C ILE A 237 -17.37 8.04 22.98
N ILE A 238 -17.76 8.72 21.90
CA ILE A 238 -18.78 9.79 21.95
C ILE A 238 -20.10 9.25 22.50
N ILE A 239 -20.55 8.09 22.00
CA ILE A 239 -21.76 7.42 22.47
C ILE A 239 -21.65 7.11 23.97
N LEU A 240 -20.54 6.55 24.43
CA LEU A 240 -20.35 6.23 25.85
C LEU A 240 -20.40 7.47 26.75
N ILE A 241 -19.81 8.59 26.30
CA ILE A 241 -19.86 9.86 27.03
C ILE A 241 -21.30 10.37 27.09
N GLN A 242 -22.02 10.41 25.97
CA GLN A 242 -23.41 10.88 25.91
C GLN A 242 -24.34 10.08 26.82
N TYR A 243 -24.31 8.74 26.73
CA TYR A 243 -25.12 7.87 27.60
C TYR A 243 -24.75 7.97 29.08
N SER A 244 -23.53 8.41 29.41
CA SER A 244 -23.14 8.63 30.79
C SER A 244 -23.67 9.94 31.38
N GLU A 245 -23.83 10.99 30.55
CA GLU A 245 -24.38 12.29 30.95
C GLU A 245 -25.89 12.21 31.18
N ASP A 246 -26.60 11.38 30.40
CA ASP A 246 -28.04 11.13 30.54
C ASP A 246 -28.41 10.29 31.78
N GLY A 247 -27.42 9.88 32.59
CA GLY A 247 -27.62 9.36 33.95
C GLY A 247 -27.89 7.85 34.07
N GLU A 248 -28.01 7.09 32.99
CA GLU A 248 -28.33 5.66 33.06
C GLU A 248 -27.17 4.81 33.62
N ILE A 249 -25.92 5.10 33.24
CA ILE A 249 -24.76 4.30 33.66
C ILE A 249 -24.43 4.51 35.14
N TYR A 250 -24.65 5.72 35.65
CA TYR A 250 -24.38 6.06 37.06
C TYR A 250 -25.40 5.49 38.04
N GLN A 251 -26.68 5.44 37.65
CA GLN A 251 -27.73 4.90 38.53
C GLN A 251 -27.57 3.40 38.76
N VAL A 252 -27.11 2.64 37.76
CA VAL A 252 -26.85 1.20 37.89
C VAL A 252 -25.72 0.91 38.89
N GLN A 253 -24.67 1.74 38.92
CA GLN A 253 -23.52 1.56 39.83
C GLN A 253 -23.84 1.95 41.29
N GLN A 254 -24.64 3.00 41.52
CA GLN A 254 -25.06 3.39 42.86
C GLN A 254 -26.03 2.40 43.52
N ASN A 255 -26.92 1.77 42.73
CA ASN A 255 -27.86 0.78 43.27
C ASN A 255 -27.16 -0.50 43.74
N HIS A 256 -26.03 -0.89 43.12
CA HIS A 256 -25.24 -2.03 43.57
C HIS A 256 -24.43 -1.77 44.85
N THR A 257 -24.12 -0.51 45.17
CA THR A 257 -23.37 -0.17 46.41
C THR A 257 -24.28 0.03 47.62
N LYS A 258 -25.58 0.31 47.44
CA LYS A 258 -26.54 0.49 48.53
C LYS A 258 -27.10 -0.82 49.13
N HIS A 259 -26.84 -1.95 48.48
CA HIS A 259 -27.29 -3.28 48.93
C HIS A 259 -26.16 -4.17 49.48
N LYS A 260 -25.01 -3.60 49.83
CA LYS A 260 -23.97 -4.21 50.66
C LYS A 260 -23.82 -3.40 51.94
#